data_AF-A0A5E4K3V4-F1
#
_entry.id   AF-A0A5E4K3V4-F1
#
_cell.length_a   1.000
_cell.length_b   1.000
_cell.length_c   1.000
_cell.angle_alpha   90.00
_cell.angle_beta   90.00
_cell.angle_gamma   90.00
#
_symmetry.space_group_name_H-M   'P 1'
#
loop_
_entity.id
_entity.type
_entity.pdbx_description
1 polymer ?
#
loop_
_entity_poly.entity_id
_entity_poly.type
_entity_poly.pdbx_seq_one_letter_code
_entity_poly.pdbx_strand_id
1 'polypeptide(L)' 'MGKKVKNLLNFVAWLTGVLVSLAVGFAMIGGSLTIPWFDSIGIGVVTMIAGWVVVLTTLLSIVLAVLKQ' A
#
# COMPACT_ATOMS: atom_id res chain seq x y z
N MET A 1 -27.36 10.41 -5.17
CA MET A 1 -26.98 9.25 -4.30
C MET A 1 -27.11 9.67 -2.85
N GLY A 2 -27.69 8.83 -1.98
CA GLY A 2 -27.88 9.16 -0.57
C GLY A 2 -26.55 9.31 0.18
N LYS A 3 -26.47 10.26 1.12
CA LYS A 3 -25.27 10.59 1.91
C LYS A 3 -24.64 9.35 2.58
N LYS A 4 -25.46 8.39 3.04
CA LYS A 4 -25.01 7.12 3.63
C LYS A 4 -24.27 6.22 2.63
N VAL A 5 -24.78 6.11 1.40
CA VAL A 5 -24.18 5.29 0.34
C VAL A 5 -22.82 5.84 -0.07
N LYS A 6 -22.69 7.17 -0.17
CA LYS A 6 -21.43 7.84 -0.49
C LYS A 6 -20.34 7.55 0.57
N ASN A 7 -20.70 7.57 1.85
CA ASN A 7 -19.78 7.27 2.94
C ASN A 7 -19.29 5.81 2.91
N LEU A 8 -20.21 4.87 2.65
CA LEU A 8 -19.86 3.46 2.53
C LEU A 8 -18.90 3.20 1.36
N LEU A 9 -19.18 3.78 0.19
CA LEU A 9 -18.32 3.65 -0.98
C LEU A 9 -16.92 4.24 -0.75
N ASN A 10 -16.84 5.39 -0.06
CA ASN A 10 -15.55 5.99 0.31
C ASN A 10 -14.75 5.08 1.25
N PHE A 11 -15.41 4.46 2.24
CA PHE A 11 -14.76 3.52 3.15
C PHE A 11 -14.24 2.27 2.41
N VAL A 12 -15.05 1.69 1.52
CA VAL A 12 -14.66 0.52 0.73
C VAL A 12 -13.50 0.85 -0.21
N ALA A 13 -13.51 2.02 -0.85
CA ALA A 13 -12.42 2.46 -1.70
C ALA A 13 -11.11 2.66 -0.91
N TRP A 14 -11.20 3.28 0.28
CA TRP A 14 -10.06 3.43 1.18
C TRP A 14 -9.51 2.08 1.64
N LEU A 15 -10.37 1.18 2.10
CA LEU A 15 -9.98 -0.16 2.56
C LEU A 15 -9.32 -0.97 1.44
N THR A 16 -9.90 -0.92 0.24
CA THR A 16 -9.31 -1.57 -0.94
C THR A 16 -7.91 -1.01 -1.23
N GLY A 17 -7.75 0.31 -1.17
CA GLY A 17 -6.45 0.96 -1.34
C GLY A 17 -5.40 0.47 -0.32
N VAL A 18 -5.79 0.40 0.96
CA VAL A 18 -4.92 -0.11 2.03
C VAL A 18 -4.48 -1.56 1.77
N LEU A 19 -5.42 -2.43 1.40
CA LEU A 19 -5.12 -3.84 1.12
C LEU A 19 -4.16 -4.00 -0.07
N VAL A 20 -4.39 -3.25 -1.16
CA VAL A 20 -3.52 -3.27 -2.34
C VAL A 20 -2.12 -2.74 -2.00
N SER A 21 -2.01 -1.64 -1.26
CA SER A 21 -0.72 -1.09 -0.85
C SER A 21 0.08 -2.06 0.04
N LEU A 22 -0.56 -2.74 0.99
CA LEU A 22 0.09 -3.76 1.82
C LEU A 22 0.53 -4.97 0.98
N ALA A 23 -0.33 -5.45 0.09
CA ALA A 23 0.00 -6.58 -0.79
C ALA A 23 1.24 -6.27 -1.67
N VAL A 24 1.28 -5.07 -2.27
CA VAL A 24 2.42 -4.62 -3.08
C VAL A 24 3.68 -4.47 -2.22
N GLY A 25 3.56 -3.84 -1.04
CA GLY A 25 4.69 -3.68 -0.12
C GLY A 25 5.31 -5.01 0.31
N PHE A 26 4.48 -5.99 0.70
CA PHE A 26 4.96 -7.33 1.04
C PHE A 26 5.53 -8.09 -0.16
N ALA A 27 4.94 -7.95 -1.35
CA ALA A 27 5.45 -8.57 -2.57
C ALA A 27 6.83 -8.00 -2.97
N MET A 28 7.06 -6.70 -2.75
CA MET A 28 8.35 -6.05 -2.96
C MET A 28 9.40 -6.48 -1.93
N ILE A 29 9.01 -6.65 -0.66
CA ILE A 29 9.92 -7.13 0.39
C ILE A 29 10.30 -8.60 0.16
N GLY A 30 9.33 -9.44 -0.20
CA GLY A 30 9.53 -10.87 -0.42
C GLY A 30 10.18 -11.22 -1.75
N GLY A 31 10.54 -10.23 -2.58
CA GLY A 31 11.13 -10.44 -3.90
C GLY A 31 10.21 -11.15 -4.91
N SER A 32 8.91 -11.27 -4.59
CA SER A 32 7.91 -11.87 -5.47
C SER A 32 7.49 -10.90 -6.59
N LEU A 33 7.74 -9.59 -6.40
CA LEU A 33 7.55 -8.56 -7.41
C LEU A 33 8.92 -8.08 -7.90
N THR A 34 9.33 -8.56 -9.08
CA THR A 34 10.47 -8.01 -9.81
C THR A 34 10.02 -6.82 -10.63
N ILE A 35 10.62 -5.64 -10.41
CA ILE A 35 10.31 -4.45 -11.21
C ILE A 35 11.26 -4.46 -12.41
N PRO A 36 10.78 -4.63 -13.66
CA PRO A 36 11.63 -4.84 -14.83
C PRO A 36 12.67 -3.73 -15.07
N TRP A 37 12.36 -2.51 -14.61
CA TRP A 37 13.25 -1.34 -14.72
C TRP A 37 14.38 -1.31 -13.67
N PHE A 38 14.20 -1.97 -12.51
CA PHE A 38 15.21 -2.00 -11.45
C PHE A 38 16.06 -3.29 -11.49
N ASP A 39 15.50 -4.38 -12.00
CA ASP A 39 16.22 -5.65 -12.19
C ASP A 39 17.39 -5.51 -13.19
N SER A 40 17.24 -4.70 -14.23
CA SER A 40 18.29 -4.46 -15.23
C SER A 40 19.49 -3.67 -14.70
N ILE A 41 19.37 -3.01 -13.54
CA ILE A 41 20.44 -2.23 -12.89
C ILE A 41 21.02 -2.99 -11.67
N GLY A 42 20.52 -4.19 -11.35
CA GLY A 42 21.04 -5.02 -10.24
C GLY A 42 20.70 -4.50 -8.84
N ILE A 43 19.62 -3.71 -8.70
CA ILE A 43 19.29 -3.01 -7.44
C ILE A 43 18.14 -3.67 -6.68
N GLY A 44 18.20 -4.98 -6.45
CA GLY A 44 17.21 -5.71 -5.65
C GLY A 44 17.06 -5.21 -4.20
N VAL A 45 18.06 -4.48 -3.69
CA VAL A 45 18.02 -3.87 -2.35
C VAL A 45 17.07 -2.67 -2.31
N VAL A 46 16.97 -1.89 -3.39
CA VAL A 46 16.12 -0.68 -3.42
C VAL A 46 14.64 -1.04 -3.49
N THR A 47 14.27 -2.09 -4.21
CA THR A 47 12.90 -2.62 -4.22
C THR A 47 12.45 -3.10 -2.84
N MET A 48 13.33 -3.78 -2.10
CA MET A 48 13.02 -4.20 -0.72
C MET A 48 12.83 -3.00 0.22
N ILE A 49 13.73 -2.00 0.15
CA ILE A 49 13.62 -0.77 0.96
C ILE A 49 12.32 -0.02 0.63
N ALA A 50 12.00 0.13 -0.65
CA ALA A 50 10.76 0.76 -1.09
C ALA A 50 9.52 0.00 -0.58
N GLY A 51 9.55 -1.33 -0.57
CA GLY A 51 8.50 -2.15 0.01
C GLY A 51 8.27 -1.86 1.49
N TRP A 52 9.34 -1.76 2.29
CA TRP A 52 9.25 -1.38 3.70
C TRP A 52 8.70 0.03 3.91
N VAL A 53 9.09 1.00 3.07
CA VAL A 53 8.53 2.36 3.10
C VAL A 53 7.02 2.34 2.84
N VAL A 54 6.56 1.57 1.84
CA VAL A 54 5.13 1.43 1.54
C VAL A 54 4.38 0.80 2.71
N VAL A 55 4.89 -0.26 3.31
CA VAL A 55 4.24 -0.92 4.47
C VAL A 55 4.13 0.05 5.65
N LEU A 56 5.22 0.73 6.02
CA LEU A 56 5.23 1.67 7.13
C LEU A 56 4.30 2.87 6.91
N THR A 57 4.32 3.47 5.72
CA THR A 57 3.43 4.59 5.38
C THR A 57 1.97 4.17 5.32
N THR A 58 1.68 2.94 4.87
CA THR A 58 0.32 2.40 4.86
C THR A 58 -0.18 2.14 6.29
N LEU A 59 0.66 1.59 7.17
CA LEU A 59 0.32 1.42 8.59
C LEU A 59 0.06 2.77 9.27
N LEU A 60 0.91 3.78 9.01
CA LEU A 60 0.69 5.14 9.51
C LEU A 60 -0.64 5.72 9.00
N SER A 61 -0.97 5.51 7.72
CA SER A 61 -2.24 5.93 7.14
C SER A 61 -3.44 5.28 7.84
N ILE A 62 -3.36 3.99 8.16
CA ILE A 62 -4.40 3.28 8.92
C ILE A 62 -4.54 3.88 10.33
N VAL A 63 -3.43 4.04 11.05
CA VAL A 63 -3.44 4.60 12.41
C VAL A 63 -4.04 6.01 12.41
N LEU A 64 -3.61 6.88 11.49
CA LEU A 64 -4.16 8.22 11.36
C LEU A 64 -5.64 8.21 10.96
N ALA A 65 -6.05 7.31 10.07
CA ALA A 65 -7.45 7.18 9.69
C ALA A 65 -8.32 6.75 10.87
N VAL A 66 -7.86 5.82 11.71
CA VAL A 66 -8.58 5.38 12.92
C VAL A 66 -8.61 6.46 13.99
N LEU A 67 -7.51 7.19 14.20
CA LEU A 67 -7.45 8.28 15.18
C LEU A 67 -8.25 9.52 14.76
N LYS A 68 -8.45 9.71 13.45
CA LYS A 68 -9.17 10.86 12.86
C LYS A 68 -10.56 10.48 12.31
N GLN A 69 -11.01 9.23 12.55
CA GLN A 69 -12.40 8.82 12.33
C GLN A 69 -13.33 9.52 13.33
#